data_AF-A0A2N4S7D2-F1
#
_entry.id   AF-A0A2N4S7D2-F1
#
_cell.length_a   1.000
_cell.length_b   1.000
_cell.length_c   1.000
_cell.angle_alpha   90.00
_cell.angle_beta   90.00
_cell.angle_gamma   90.00
#
_symmetry.space_group_name_H-M   'P 1'
#
loop_
_entity.id
_entity.type
_entity.pdbx_description
1 polymer ?
#
loop_
_entity_poly.entity_id
_entity_poly.type
_entity_poly.pdbx_seq_one_letter_code
_entity_poly.pdbx_strand_id
1 'polypeptide(L)'
;MQTPAKMPTCFYLALWSLLPLVCPTCTEFMVALPFSPISFCSLPPKPRQDEFNAFFDGIQKQYAALFGLDIVASVRRLGLITYRIAMILTTLRICDDGNISTTMVCNDADFRTAIAMVNVLLQHTAKVFQTLPQQNPQSASDYEPELLRRQFLDALPPEFNRKTYLSVAQKLGIPPKTAENQIKRFTLQGLLIHYAHDKYKKP
;
A
#
# COMPACT_ATOMS: atom_id res chain seq x y z
N MET A 1 9.46 3.68 19.53
CA MET A 1 8.07 3.23 19.79
C MET A 1 7.14 4.12 18.97
N GLN A 2 6.79 3.71 17.74
CA GLN A 2 5.87 4.46 16.87
C GLN A 2 4.52 3.74 16.88
N THR A 3 3.46 4.47 17.20
CA THR A 3 2.10 3.94 17.29
C THR A 3 1.56 3.56 15.91
N PRO A 4 0.79 2.45 15.80
CA PRO A 4 0.12 2.09 14.57
C PRO A 4 -0.96 3.12 14.23
N ALA A 5 -1.19 3.34 12.94
CA ALA A 5 -2.23 4.24 12.44
C ALA A 5 -3.61 3.75 12.91
N LYS A 6 -4.22 4.47 13.84
CA LYS A 6 -5.62 4.25 14.25
C LYS A 6 -6.54 5.03 13.32
N MET A 7 -7.59 4.36 12.86
CA MET A 7 -8.63 4.93 12.01
C MET A 7 -9.50 5.91 12.84
N PRO A 8 -9.85 7.09 12.31
CA PRO A 8 -10.76 8.02 12.98
C PRO A 8 -12.19 7.48 12.98
N THR A 9 -12.87 7.57 14.13
CA THR A 9 -14.09 6.82 14.46
C THR A 9 -15.41 7.41 13.97
N CYS A 10 -15.44 8.59 13.34
CA CYS A 10 -16.68 9.15 12.79
C CYS A 10 -16.38 10.31 11.83
N PHE A 11 -16.96 10.29 10.62
CA PHE A 11 -16.91 11.43 9.70
C PHE A 11 -18.31 11.73 9.18
N TYR A 12 -18.81 12.94 9.46
CA TYR A 12 -20.03 13.49 8.89
C TYR A 12 -19.72 14.10 7.52
N LEU A 13 -20.42 13.67 6.48
CA LEU A 13 -20.38 14.28 5.14
C LEU A 13 -21.64 15.13 4.94
N ALA A 14 -21.48 16.46 4.97
CA ALA A 14 -22.53 17.40 4.58
C ALA A 14 -22.54 17.53 3.06
N LEU A 15 -23.45 16.81 2.40
CA LEU A 15 -23.51 16.67 0.94
C LEU A 15 -24.55 17.60 0.28
N TRP A 16 -24.67 18.85 0.72
CA TRP A 16 -25.78 19.74 0.33
C TRP A 16 -25.45 20.85 -0.69
N SER A 17 -24.22 20.97 -1.19
CA SER A 17 -23.84 22.14 -2.02
C SER A 17 -23.55 21.88 -3.50
N LEU A 18 -23.73 20.67 -4.02
CA LEU A 18 -23.39 20.35 -5.42
C LEU A 18 -24.45 19.46 -6.09
N LEU A 19 -25.60 20.02 -6.43
CA LEU A 19 -26.47 19.53 -7.51
C LEU A 19 -26.94 20.77 -8.28
N PRO A 20 -26.73 20.84 -9.61
CA PRO A 20 -27.70 20.19 -10.47
C PRO A 20 -27.09 19.72 -11.80
N LEU A 21 -26.82 18.41 -11.94
CA LEU A 21 -26.56 17.76 -13.24
C LEU A 21 -26.62 16.24 -13.12
N VAL A 22 -27.58 15.70 -12.37
CA VAL A 22 -27.70 14.24 -12.17
C VAL A 22 -29.11 13.77 -12.50
N CYS A 23 -29.14 12.66 -13.25
CA CYS A 23 -30.24 11.81 -13.73
C CYS A 23 -31.56 11.88 -12.91
N PRO A 24 -32.74 11.85 -13.55
CA PRO A 24 -34.04 11.90 -12.85
C PRO A 24 -34.26 10.79 -11.81
N THR A 25 -33.60 9.65 -11.91
CA THR A 25 -33.61 8.58 -10.89
C THR A 25 -32.81 8.92 -9.64
N CYS A 26 -31.79 9.76 -9.73
CA CYS A 26 -30.99 10.20 -8.58
C CYS A 26 -31.70 11.28 -7.75
N THR A 27 -32.61 12.04 -8.36
CA THR A 27 -33.40 13.05 -7.66
C THR A 27 -34.39 12.41 -6.69
N GLU A 28 -35.06 11.31 -7.08
CA GLU A 28 -35.91 10.54 -6.17
C GLU A 28 -35.11 9.87 -5.05
N PHE A 29 -33.92 9.36 -5.37
CA PHE A 29 -33.02 8.76 -4.39
C PHE A 29 -32.59 9.75 -3.30
N MET A 30 -32.26 10.99 -3.67
CA MET A 30 -31.91 12.05 -2.69
C MET A 30 -33.08 12.45 -1.78
N VAL A 31 -34.32 12.37 -2.26
CA VAL A 31 -35.53 12.65 -1.46
C VAL A 31 -35.84 11.49 -0.50
N ALA A 32 -35.43 10.27 -0.83
CA ALA A 32 -35.67 9.07 -0.02
C ALA A 32 -34.64 8.86 1.11
N LEU A 33 -33.51 9.57 1.09
CA LEU A 33 -32.53 9.50 2.17
C LEU A 33 -33.09 10.14 3.46
N PRO A 34 -32.91 9.51 4.63
CA PRO A 34 -33.42 10.04 5.89
C PRO A 34 -32.75 11.38 6.21
N PHE A 35 -33.53 12.32 6.77
CA PHE A 35 -33.02 13.61 7.28
C PHE A 35 -32.01 13.45 8.43
N SER A 36 -31.89 12.26 9.01
CA SER A 36 -30.86 11.91 9.99
C SER A 36 -29.58 11.42 9.31
N PRO A 37 -28.39 11.75 9.83
CA PRO A 37 -27.11 11.29 9.28
C PRO A 37 -27.06 9.76 9.21
N ILE A 38 -26.81 9.24 8.01
CA ILE A 38 -26.57 7.80 7.82
C ILE A 38 -25.29 7.45 8.56
N SER A 39 -25.42 6.60 9.56
CA SER A 39 -24.27 6.16 10.34
C SER A 39 -23.63 4.98 9.63
N PHE A 40 -22.45 5.19 9.06
CA PHE A 40 -21.61 4.09 8.59
C PHE A 40 -20.99 3.44 9.82
N CYS A 41 -21.46 2.25 10.18
CA CYS A 41 -20.74 1.44 11.16
C CYS A 41 -19.44 1.00 10.50
N SER A 42 -18.33 1.52 11.03
CA SER A 42 -16.96 1.15 10.69
C SER A 42 -16.84 -0.36 10.54
N LEU A 43 -16.63 -0.86 9.31
CA LEU A 43 -16.34 -2.26 8.97
C LEU A 43 -16.44 -3.26 10.16
N PRO A 44 -17.61 -3.81 10.56
CA PRO A 44 -17.60 -5.00 11.39
C PRO A 44 -18.31 -6.15 10.67
N PRO A 45 -17.84 -7.40 10.87
CA PRO A 45 -17.22 -7.88 12.11
C PRO A 45 -15.69 -7.68 12.17
N LYS A 46 -15.15 -7.60 13.40
CA LYS A 46 -13.71 -7.52 13.77
C LYS A 46 -12.71 -8.10 12.75
N PRO A 47 -12.90 -9.30 12.17
CA PRO A 47 -12.01 -9.84 11.13
C PRO A 47 -11.72 -8.91 9.95
N ARG A 48 -12.67 -8.07 9.49
CA ARG A 48 -12.42 -7.17 8.35
C ARG A 48 -11.52 -5.99 8.69
N GLN A 49 -11.64 -5.48 9.92
CA GLN A 49 -10.76 -4.42 10.41
C GLN A 49 -9.34 -4.97 10.59
N ASP A 50 -9.22 -6.18 11.15
CA ASP A 50 -7.92 -6.84 11.32
C ASP A 50 -7.27 -7.16 9.97
N GLU A 51 -8.05 -7.63 9.00
CA GLU A 51 -7.58 -7.87 7.64
C GLU A 51 -7.11 -6.59 6.94
N PHE A 52 -7.87 -5.50 7.05
CA PHE A 52 -7.47 -4.20 6.52
C PHE A 52 -6.17 -3.71 7.16
N ASN A 53 -6.05 -3.82 8.48
CA ASN A 53 -4.86 -3.40 9.22
C ASN A 53 -3.65 -4.25 8.83
N ALA A 54 -3.81 -5.58 8.73
CA ALA A 54 -2.76 -6.49 8.31
C ALA A 54 -2.30 -6.20 6.87
N PHE A 55 -3.24 -5.94 5.97
CA PHE A 55 -2.94 -5.56 4.59
C PHE A 55 -2.11 -4.27 4.53
N PHE A 56 -2.57 -3.19 5.16
CA PHE A 56 -1.84 -1.91 5.11
C PHE A 56 -0.55 -1.91 5.92
N ASP A 57 -0.43 -2.69 7.00
CA ASP A 57 0.83 -2.88 7.71
C ASP A 57 1.88 -3.60 6.83
N GLY A 58 1.45 -4.64 6.12
CA GLY A 58 2.29 -5.34 5.14
C GLY A 58 2.75 -4.43 4.00
N ILE A 59 1.82 -3.72 3.37
CA ILE A 59 2.13 -2.77 2.29
C ILE A 59 3.06 -1.65 2.79
N GLN A 60 2.80 -1.09 3.98
CA GLN A 60 3.65 -0.03 4.53
C GLN A 60 5.07 -0.52 4.75
N LYS A 61 5.27 -1.72 5.34
CA LYS A 61 6.60 -2.31 5.55
C LYS A 61 7.31 -2.56 4.23
N GLN A 62 6.61 -3.15 3.26
CA GLN A 62 7.15 -3.43 1.94
C GLN A 62 7.56 -2.14 1.22
N TYR A 63 6.67 -1.15 1.18
CA TYR A 63 6.92 0.11 0.47
C TYR A 63 8.00 0.94 1.16
N ALA A 64 8.06 0.94 2.50
CA ALA A 64 9.14 1.57 3.25
C ALA A 64 10.50 0.92 2.95
N ALA A 65 10.55 -0.41 2.86
CA ALA A 65 11.78 -1.13 2.52
C ALA A 65 12.23 -0.90 1.07
N LEU A 66 11.28 -0.69 0.15
CA LEU A 66 11.54 -0.49 -1.26
C LEU A 66 11.91 0.97 -1.61
N PHE A 67 11.20 1.95 -1.06
CA PHE A 67 11.27 3.35 -1.50
C PHE A 67 11.66 4.33 -0.39
N GLY A 68 12.01 3.84 0.79
CA GLY A 68 12.30 4.66 1.96
C GLY A 68 11.04 5.16 2.67
N LEU A 69 11.23 5.97 3.71
CA LEU A 69 10.12 6.42 4.57
C LEU A 69 9.22 7.47 3.90
N ASP A 70 9.67 8.12 2.84
CA ASP A 70 8.94 9.21 2.18
C ASP A 70 7.65 8.72 1.51
N ILE A 71 7.63 7.48 0.99
CA ILE A 71 6.42 6.91 0.38
C ILE A 71 5.35 6.52 1.42
N VAL A 72 5.74 6.35 2.69
CA VAL A 72 4.83 5.87 3.76
C VAL A 72 3.65 6.81 3.96
N ALA A 73 3.87 8.11 3.80
CA ALA A 73 2.80 9.11 3.89
C ALA A 73 1.73 8.89 2.80
N SER A 74 2.14 8.49 1.60
CA SER A 74 1.22 8.16 0.50
C SER A 74 0.45 6.88 0.80
N VAL A 75 1.12 5.81 1.27
CA VAL A 75 0.46 4.55 1.64
C VAL A 75 -0.63 4.77 2.70
N ARG A 76 -0.36 5.58 3.74
CA ARG A 76 -1.35 5.90 4.80
C ARG A 76 -2.57 6.65 4.25
N ARG A 77 -2.35 7.57 3.29
CA ARG A 77 -3.46 8.25 2.60
C ARG A 77 -4.29 7.27 1.78
N LEU A 78 -3.66 6.31 1.09
CA LEU A 78 -4.38 5.25 0.38
C LEU A 78 -5.24 4.39 1.31
N GLY A 79 -4.79 4.14 2.56
CA GLY A 79 -5.63 3.51 3.58
C GLY A 79 -6.95 4.24 3.82
N LEU A 80 -6.89 5.56 4.06
CA LEU A 80 -8.09 6.37 4.25
C LEU A 80 -8.97 6.44 2.99
N ILE A 81 -8.35 6.51 1.81
CA ILE A 81 -9.09 6.50 0.53
C ILE A 81 -9.82 5.17 0.34
N THR A 82 -9.19 4.04 0.65
CA THR A 82 -9.80 2.70 0.56
C THR A 82 -11.02 2.59 1.45
N TYR A 83 -10.93 3.11 2.68
CA TYR A 83 -12.07 3.18 3.59
C TYR A 83 -13.23 4.00 2.99
N ARG A 84 -12.93 5.14 2.36
CA ARG A 84 -13.94 5.97 1.68
C ARG A 84 -14.56 5.26 0.49
N ILE A 85 -13.76 4.56 -0.34
CA ILE A 85 -14.26 3.77 -1.47
C ILE A 85 -15.22 2.69 -0.97
N ALA A 86 -14.86 1.97 0.10
CA ALA A 86 -15.73 0.95 0.69
C ALA A 86 -17.08 1.53 1.16
N MET A 87 -17.08 2.71 1.79
CA MET A 87 -18.33 3.41 2.18
C MET A 87 -19.16 3.84 0.96
N ILE A 88 -18.52 4.36 -0.10
CA ILE A 88 -19.20 4.76 -1.33
C ILE A 88 -19.88 3.55 -1.98
N LEU A 89 -19.17 2.43 -2.13
CA LEU A 89 -19.74 1.18 -2.66
C LEU A 89 -20.92 0.69 -1.81
N THR A 90 -20.77 0.76 -0.48
CA THR A 90 -21.85 0.43 0.45
C THR A 90 -23.08 1.31 0.24
N THR A 91 -22.89 2.59 -0.09
CA THR A 91 -23.99 3.53 -0.34
C THR A 91 -24.67 3.26 -1.67
N LEU A 92 -23.90 2.97 -2.72
CA LEU A 92 -24.44 2.67 -4.04
C LEU A 92 -25.37 1.44 -4.01
N ARG A 93 -25.09 0.47 -3.15
CA ARG A 93 -25.95 -0.69 -2.94
C ARG A 93 -27.38 -0.35 -2.46
N ILE A 94 -27.59 0.83 -1.86
CA ILE A 94 -28.95 1.29 -1.51
C ILE A 94 -29.79 1.47 -2.79
N CYS A 95 -29.19 1.90 -3.90
CA CYS A 95 -29.88 2.02 -5.19
C CYS A 95 -30.29 0.65 -5.75
N ASP A 96 -29.52 -0.40 -5.44
CA ASP A 96 -29.76 -1.75 -5.96
C ASP A 96 -30.78 -2.51 -5.10
N ASP A 97 -30.64 -2.46 -3.77
CA ASP A 97 -31.48 -3.21 -2.83
C ASP A 97 -32.75 -2.44 -2.40
N GLY A 98 -32.80 -1.12 -2.64
CA GLY A 98 -33.90 -0.24 -2.21
C GLY A 98 -34.06 -0.08 -0.70
N ASN A 99 -33.19 -0.70 0.10
CA ASN A 99 -33.25 -0.68 1.56
C ASN A 99 -32.48 0.51 2.14
N ILE A 100 -33.23 1.51 2.59
CA ILE A 100 -32.69 2.72 3.21
C ILE A 100 -32.67 2.53 4.73
N SER A 101 -31.62 1.88 5.22
CA SER A 101 -31.39 1.69 6.66
C SER A 101 -30.60 2.86 7.26
N THR A 102 -30.95 3.29 8.48
CA THR A 102 -30.23 4.35 9.22
C THR A 102 -28.77 3.98 9.53
N THR A 103 -28.46 2.68 9.52
CA THR A 103 -27.12 2.15 9.72
C THR A 103 -26.73 1.26 8.55
N MET A 104 -25.64 1.62 7.88
CA MET A 104 -25.11 0.87 6.74
C MET A 104 -23.81 0.18 7.14
N VAL A 105 -23.72 -1.11 6.83
CA VAL A 105 -22.53 -1.92 7.07
C VAL A 105 -21.94 -2.35 5.73
N CYS A 106 -20.66 -2.02 5.55
CA CYS A 106 -19.89 -2.50 4.41
C CYS A 106 -19.88 -4.03 4.42
N ASN A 107 -20.31 -4.66 3.33
CA ASN A 107 -20.30 -6.11 3.20
C ASN A 107 -18.95 -6.59 2.64
N ASP A 108 -18.78 -7.91 2.49
CA ASP A 108 -17.53 -8.47 2.01
C ASP A 108 -17.28 -8.13 0.52
N ALA A 109 -18.32 -8.05 -0.31
CA ALA A 109 -18.17 -7.71 -1.73
C ALA A 109 -17.65 -6.26 -1.91
N ASP A 110 -18.22 -5.30 -1.17
CA ASP A 110 -17.83 -3.90 -1.15
C ASP A 110 -16.36 -3.77 -0.68
N PHE A 111 -16.00 -4.48 0.39
CA PHE A 111 -14.64 -4.48 0.93
C PHE A 111 -13.63 -5.07 -0.04
N ARG A 112 -13.91 -6.25 -0.62
CA ARG A 112 -13.03 -6.92 -1.58
C ARG A 112 -12.83 -6.08 -2.83
N THR A 113 -13.89 -5.44 -3.31
CA THR A 113 -13.83 -4.52 -4.45
C THR A 113 -12.95 -3.32 -4.14
N ALA A 114 -13.13 -2.69 -2.97
CA ALA A 114 -12.28 -1.57 -2.54
C ALA A 114 -10.79 -1.96 -2.43
N ILE A 115 -10.49 -3.15 -1.90
CA ILE A 115 -9.12 -3.68 -1.83
C ILE A 115 -8.55 -3.95 -3.24
N ALA A 116 -9.34 -4.52 -4.16
CA ALA A 116 -8.92 -4.72 -5.54
C ALA A 116 -8.57 -3.40 -6.24
N MET A 117 -9.41 -2.37 -6.04
CA MET A 117 -9.13 -1.02 -6.57
C MET A 117 -7.86 -0.42 -5.97
N VAL A 118 -7.67 -0.51 -4.64
CA VAL A 118 -6.48 0.10 -4.01
C VAL A 118 -5.18 -0.62 -4.40
N ASN A 119 -5.22 -1.92 -4.68
CA ASN A 119 -4.03 -2.62 -5.20
C ASN A 119 -3.50 -2.00 -6.49
N VAL A 120 -4.40 -1.61 -7.40
CA VAL A 120 -4.02 -0.90 -8.63
C VAL A 120 -3.50 0.50 -8.32
N LEU A 121 -4.18 1.23 -7.43
CA LEU A 121 -3.73 2.57 -7.01
C LEU A 121 -2.35 2.55 -6.32
N LEU A 122 -2.03 1.50 -5.57
CA LEU A 122 -0.72 1.30 -4.95
C LEU A 122 0.39 1.11 -5.99
N GLN A 123 0.11 0.39 -7.08
CA GLN A 123 1.06 0.24 -8.19
C GLN A 123 1.31 1.57 -8.91
N HIS A 124 0.24 2.33 -9.19
CA HIS A 124 0.38 3.66 -9.78
C HIS A 124 1.11 4.63 -8.86
N THR A 125 0.83 4.58 -7.55
CA THR A 125 1.53 5.40 -6.56
C THR A 125 3.02 5.10 -6.56
N ALA A 126 3.41 3.82 -6.58
CA ALA A 126 4.81 3.41 -6.67
C ALA A 126 5.46 3.92 -7.97
N LYS A 127 4.79 3.75 -9.11
CA LYS A 127 5.28 4.22 -10.42
C LYS A 127 5.49 5.73 -10.43
N VAL A 128 4.49 6.50 -10.00
CA VAL A 128 4.58 7.97 -9.94
C VAL A 128 5.70 8.39 -9.00
N PHE A 129 5.80 7.76 -7.82
CA PHE A 129 6.84 8.05 -6.85
C PHE A 129 8.25 7.83 -7.43
N GLN A 130 8.45 6.80 -8.24
CA GLN A 130 9.72 6.54 -8.94
C GLN A 130 10.01 7.56 -10.05
N THR A 131 9.00 8.18 -10.65
CA THR A 131 9.19 9.19 -11.72
C THR A 131 9.38 10.62 -11.19
N LEU A 132 9.06 10.87 -9.92
CA LEU A 132 9.20 12.20 -9.35
C LEU A 132 10.67 12.51 -9.05
N PRO A 133 11.17 13.71 -9.42
CA PRO A 133 12.48 14.15 -8.98
C PRO A 133 12.47 14.29 -7.46
N GLN A 134 13.35 13.56 -6.76
CA GLN A 134 13.49 13.65 -5.31
C GLN A 134 13.81 15.10 -4.91
N GLN A 135 13.01 15.66 -4.00
CA GLN A 135 13.11 17.06 -3.57
C GLN A 135 14.39 17.37 -2.76
N ASN A 136 15.15 16.34 -2.43
CA ASN A 136 16.56 16.45 -2.07
C ASN A 136 17.35 15.68 -3.13
N PRO A 137 18.15 16.34 -3.98
CA PRO A 137 19.20 15.63 -4.67
C PRO A 137 20.24 15.23 -3.62
N GLN A 138 20.00 14.11 -2.92
CA GLN A 138 21.11 13.18 -2.79
C GLN A 138 21.44 12.81 -4.23
N SER A 139 22.59 13.29 -4.67
CA SER A 139 23.04 13.41 -6.05
C SER A 139 22.57 12.27 -6.94
N ALA A 140 22.23 12.57 -8.20
CA ALA A 140 21.78 11.63 -9.24
C ALA A 140 22.67 10.37 -9.45
N SER A 141 23.79 10.28 -8.74
CA SER A 141 24.60 9.08 -8.52
C SER A 141 23.95 8.00 -7.65
N ASP A 142 22.84 8.26 -6.93
CA ASP A 142 22.28 7.33 -5.94
C ASP A 142 21.11 6.44 -6.44
N TYR A 143 20.41 6.85 -7.50
CA TYR A 143 19.29 6.08 -8.07
C TYR A 143 19.68 4.91 -8.97
N GLU A 144 20.69 5.09 -9.84
CA GLU A 144 21.33 3.99 -10.57
C GLU A 144 21.80 2.86 -9.63
N PRO A 145 22.44 3.15 -8.48
CA PRO A 145 22.80 2.12 -7.50
C PRO A 145 21.63 1.41 -6.84
N GLU A 146 20.44 2.00 -6.71
CA GLU A 146 19.30 1.37 -6.02
C GLU A 146 18.59 0.32 -6.90
N LEU A 147 18.39 0.61 -8.18
CA LEU A 147 17.89 -0.39 -9.14
C LEU A 147 18.90 -1.53 -9.31
N LEU A 148 20.18 -1.18 -9.46
CA LEU A 148 21.28 -2.14 -9.57
C LEU A 148 21.41 -3.02 -8.32
N ARG A 149 21.16 -2.45 -7.13
CA ARG A 149 21.11 -3.17 -5.85
C ARG A 149 19.97 -4.18 -5.80
N ARG A 150 18.77 -3.84 -6.30
CA ARG A 150 17.65 -4.80 -6.40
C ARG A 150 17.96 -5.92 -7.38
N GLN A 151 18.42 -5.58 -8.59
CA GLN A 151 18.82 -6.55 -9.60
C GLN A 151 19.90 -7.52 -9.07
N PHE A 152 20.85 -7.00 -8.29
CA PHE A 152 21.86 -7.82 -7.64
C PHE A 152 21.26 -8.80 -6.66
N LEU A 153 20.34 -8.37 -5.78
CA LEU A 153 19.66 -9.25 -4.83
C LEU A 153 18.81 -10.32 -5.53
N ASP A 154 18.08 -9.94 -6.58
CA ASP A 154 17.19 -10.84 -7.33
C ASP A 154 18.00 -11.92 -8.07
N ALA A 155 19.13 -11.53 -8.66
CA ALA A 155 20.01 -12.44 -9.40
C ALA A 155 20.78 -13.44 -8.52
N LEU A 156 20.77 -13.28 -7.19
CA LEU A 156 21.41 -14.25 -6.30
C LEU A 156 20.59 -15.56 -6.21
N PRO A 157 21.25 -16.73 -6.27
CA PRO A 157 20.58 -18.01 -6.03
C PRO A 157 19.96 -18.12 -4.62
N PRO A 158 19.07 -19.09 -4.37
CA PRO A 158 18.51 -19.32 -3.03
C PRO A 158 19.59 -19.66 -2.00
N GLU A 159 20.64 -20.38 -2.39
CA GLU A 159 21.85 -20.63 -1.60
C GLU A 159 23.11 -20.34 -2.43
N PHE A 160 24.08 -19.64 -1.84
CA PHE A 160 25.28 -19.23 -2.56
C PHE A 160 26.47 -18.97 -1.64
N ASN A 161 27.65 -18.89 -2.24
CA ASN A 161 28.92 -18.54 -1.58
C ASN A 161 29.52 -17.24 -2.14
N ARG A 162 30.68 -16.83 -1.63
CA ARG A 162 31.40 -15.63 -2.09
C ARG A 162 31.75 -15.65 -3.56
N LYS A 163 32.23 -16.78 -4.05
CA LYS A 163 32.58 -16.92 -5.47
C LYS A 163 31.35 -16.68 -6.37
N THR A 164 30.20 -17.20 -5.96
CA THR A 164 28.94 -17.07 -6.71
C THR A 164 28.45 -15.63 -6.72
N TYR A 165 28.34 -14.95 -5.58
CA TYR A 165 27.85 -13.56 -5.60
C TYR A 165 28.82 -12.62 -6.32
N LEU A 166 30.14 -12.87 -6.27
CA LEU A 166 31.12 -12.09 -7.03
C LEU A 166 30.95 -12.28 -8.53
N SER A 167 30.63 -13.49 -8.99
CA SER A 167 30.34 -13.75 -10.40
C SER A 167 29.06 -13.06 -10.89
N VAL A 168 28.03 -13.01 -10.05
CA VAL A 168 26.78 -12.29 -10.32
C VAL A 168 27.03 -10.78 -10.35
N ALA A 169 27.81 -10.26 -9.39
CA ALA A 169 28.21 -8.86 -9.34
C ALA A 169 28.98 -8.45 -10.60
N GLN A 170 29.91 -9.28 -11.07
CA GLN A 170 30.67 -9.01 -12.28
C GLN A 170 29.77 -8.92 -13.52
N LYS A 171 28.77 -9.79 -13.65
CA LYS A 171 27.78 -9.74 -14.74
C LYS A 171 26.95 -8.46 -14.75
N LEU A 172 26.75 -7.86 -13.58
CA LEU A 172 26.02 -6.60 -13.39
C LEU A 172 26.95 -5.37 -13.36
N GLY A 173 28.25 -5.53 -13.63
CA GLY A 173 29.21 -4.42 -13.60
C GLY A 173 29.51 -3.87 -12.21
N ILE A 174 29.21 -4.61 -11.14
CA ILE A 174 29.41 -4.18 -9.75
C ILE A 174 30.84 -4.53 -9.29
N PRO A 175 31.63 -3.56 -8.77
CA PRO A 175 32.96 -3.84 -8.23
C PRO A 175 32.93 -4.82 -7.04
N PRO A 176 33.96 -5.67 -6.86
CA PRO A 176 33.94 -6.74 -5.86
C PRO A 176 33.79 -6.22 -4.42
N LYS A 177 34.47 -5.11 -4.08
CA LYS A 177 34.36 -4.46 -2.77
C LYS A 177 32.95 -3.91 -2.50
N THR A 178 32.29 -3.39 -3.53
CA THR A 178 30.91 -2.91 -3.45
C THR A 178 29.94 -4.08 -3.25
N ALA A 179 30.14 -5.19 -3.97
CA ALA A 179 29.35 -6.41 -3.81
C ALA A 179 29.43 -6.96 -2.38
N GLU A 180 30.62 -7.03 -1.79
CA GLU A 180 30.80 -7.46 -0.39
C GLU A 180 30.05 -6.55 0.60
N ASN A 181 30.15 -5.23 0.43
CA ASN A 181 29.41 -4.28 1.25
C ASN A 181 27.89 -4.41 1.07
N GLN A 182 27.43 -4.73 -0.14
CA GLN A 182 26.02 -4.99 -0.42
C GLN A 182 25.52 -6.25 0.32
N ILE A 183 26.26 -7.36 0.24
CA ILE A 183 25.93 -8.61 0.96
C ILE A 183 25.87 -8.39 2.48
N LYS A 184 26.81 -7.63 3.05
CA LYS A 184 26.77 -7.23 4.48
C LYS A 184 25.50 -6.45 4.81
N ARG A 185 25.13 -5.45 3.99
CA ARG A 185 23.91 -4.65 4.20
C ARG A 185 22.64 -5.51 4.10
N PHE A 186 22.55 -6.41 3.13
CA PHE A 186 21.40 -7.31 3.00
C PHE A 186 21.25 -8.26 4.18
N THR A 187 22.37 -8.73 4.75
CA THR A 187 22.36 -9.55 5.97
C THR A 187 21.88 -8.75 7.18
N LEU A 188 22.31 -7.50 7.33
CA LEU A 188 21.83 -6.59 8.38
C LEU A 188 20.35 -6.25 8.24
N GLN A 189 19.83 -6.17 7.02
CA GLN A 189 18.43 -5.89 6.71
C GLN A 189 17.52 -7.13 6.80
N GLY A 190 18.08 -8.32 7.08
CA GLY A 190 17.32 -9.58 7.12
C GLY A 190 16.85 -10.09 5.75
N LEU A 191 17.38 -9.53 4.66
CA LEU A 191 17.08 -9.97 3.29
C LEU A 191 17.92 -11.20 2.88
N LEU A 192 18.99 -11.48 3.62
CA LEU A 192 19.84 -12.66 3.48
C LEU A 192 20.22 -13.20 4.87
N ILE A 193 20.44 -14.50 4.95
CA ILE A 193 20.88 -15.19 6.15
C ILE A 193 22.30 -15.72 5.91
N HIS A 194 23.25 -15.27 6.72
CA HIS A 194 24.61 -15.82 6.77
C HIS A 194 24.66 -16.91 7.85
N TYR A 195 24.72 -18.17 7.44
CA TYR A 195 24.52 -19.32 8.35
C TYR A 195 25.79 -20.13 8.63
N ALA A 196 26.83 -19.99 7.80
CA ALA A 196 28.14 -20.61 8.03
C ALA A 196 29.23 -19.83 7.28
N HIS A 197 30.50 -20.15 7.54
CA HIS A 197 31.63 -19.54 6.83
C HIS A 197 31.46 -19.69 5.31
N ASP A 198 31.39 -18.56 4.62
CA ASP A 198 31.21 -18.45 3.17
C ASP A 198 29.87 -19.03 2.64
N LYS A 199 28.84 -19.09 3.49
CA LYS A 199 27.52 -19.60 3.09
C LYS A 199 26.39 -18.64 3.44
N TYR A 200 25.63 -18.30 2.40
CA TYR A 200 24.49 -17.37 2.45
C TYR A 200 23.24 -18.03 1.86
N LYS A 201 22.08 -17.68 2.39
CA LYS A 201 20.78 -18.08 1.84
C LYS A 201 19.77 -16.94 1.85
N LYS A 202 18.79 -16.98 0.95
CA LYS A 202 17.59 -16.13 1.05
C LYS A 202 16.69 -16.65 2.19
N PRO A 203 15.96 -15.76 2.89
CA PRO A 203 15.07 -16.13 4.00
C PRO A 203 13.93 -17.05 3.56
#